data_AF-A0A2N1MGW5-F1
#
_entry.id   AF-A0A2N1MGW5-F1
#
_cell.length_a   1.000
_cell.length_b   1.000
_cell.length_c   1.000
_cell.angle_alpha   90.00
_cell.angle_beta   90.00
_cell.angle_gamma   90.00
#
_symmetry.space_group_name_H-M   'P 1'
#
loop_
_entity.id
_entity.type
_entity.pdbx_description
1 polymer ?
#
loop_
_entity_poly.entity_id
_entity_poly.type
_entity_poly.pdbx_seq_one_letter_code
_entity_poly.pdbx_strand_id
1 'polypeptide(L)'
;MILSPPLVINAPVILLVGKTGAGKSTLGNLMLRTSENENPTFFVSDSFLSATKNSCSANYKINEETYNIVDTPGVFDTEDLDTVILEEIARTIQKCAYGVKAILFVVEAKRFTNEQKEMINRILLFLGKEASRYMISVFSHCNAKQTKDLEYFKRYCWNDPVKAFVNSVGNRWAISPNPDIFPPDDPVHEECLKELQERITSIDGVYTNDLFEKTRREQEENERKAREAEEKRQREYDELRRREGEAIARANYERQRVENERRANEARNRELQDIKNTLREQISRLDERMTELSKANEYLTNRNNQLSDEINELKNKSCFWPETQIKLESGRIIQMSELQIGDRVLSNIRNGVAEFSDVYLIAHIGQLLLTTTHYVFDENLSIIFAKNLRPGETRILVSDDGNRLVPVFVDNITNEWRDKYISFYTRAGSVIANGVLSSCYDHCPPSQMLMDLVFLPVRWWTRIIPSTHREERLHPYVQFLETAYLSFINAMKKSKRLTNN
;
A
#
# COMPACT_ATOMS: atom_id res chain seq x y z
N MET A 1 -71.14 -4.46 39.94
CA MET A 1 -70.52 -4.47 38.60
C MET A 1 -71.63 -4.72 37.60
N ILE A 2 -72.14 -3.66 36.96
CA ILE A 2 -73.09 -3.80 35.85
C ILE A 2 -72.23 -3.93 34.59
N LEU A 3 -72.39 -5.05 33.87
CA LEU A 3 -71.59 -5.40 32.70
C LEU A 3 -72.05 -4.55 31.51
N SER A 4 -71.14 -3.82 30.86
CA SER A 4 -71.42 -3.18 29.57
C SER A 4 -71.85 -4.24 28.54
N PRO A 5 -72.77 -3.92 27.60
CA PRO A 5 -73.22 -4.88 26.62
C PRO A 5 -72.05 -5.39 25.75
N PRO A 6 -72.02 -6.68 25.38
CA PRO A 6 -70.98 -7.21 24.51
C PRO A 6 -71.01 -6.50 23.15
N LEU A 7 -69.83 -6.31 22.54
CA LEU A 7 -69.70 -5.77 21.19
C LEU A 7 -70.32 -6.75 20.18
N VAL A 8 -71.53 -6.46 19.71
CA VAL A 8 -72.29 -7.22 18.72
C VAL A 8 -72.55 -6.30 17.54
N ILE A 9 -71.94 -6.61 16.39
CA ILE A 9 -72.08 -5.82 15.17
C ILE A 9 -72.83 -6.68 14.15
N ASN A 10 -74.02 -6.23 13.76
CA ASN A 10 -74.91 -6.90 12.83
C ASN A 10 -75.51 -5.96 11.75
N ALA A 11 -75.10 -4.69 11.76
CA ALA A 11 -75.51 -3.65 10.82
C ALA A 11 -74.32 -2.70 10.55
N PRO A 12 -74.43 -1.75 9.60
CA PRO A 12 -73.41 -0.72 9.40
C PRO A 12 -73.16 0.08 10.69
N VAL A 13 -71.89 0.38 10.97
CA VAL A 13 -71.48 0.98 12.23
C VAL A 13 -71.42 2.51 12.17
N ILE A 14 -71.89 3.16 13.24
CA ILE A 14 -71.59 4.56 13.55
C ILE A 14 -70.58 4.55 14.70
N LEU A 15 -69.33 4.91 14.41
CA LEU A 15 -68.22 4.80 15.35
C LEU A 15 -68.00 6.14 16.06
N LEU A 16 -68.05 6.16 17.40
CA LEU A 16 -67.78 7.35 18.21
C LEU A 16 -66.31 7.39 18.60
N VAL A 17 -65.58 8.44 18.22
CA VAL A 17 -64.14 8.60 18.51
C VAL A 17 -63.86 9.97 19.09
N GLY A 18 -62.90 10.09 20.00
CA GLY A 18 -62.57 11.35 20.66
C GLY A 18 -61.95 11.16 22.04
N LYS A 19 -61.39 12.24 22.59
CA LYS A 19 -60.72 12.27 23.90
C LYS A 19 -61.64 11.78 25.04
N THR A 20 -61.05 11.30 26.13
CA THR A 20 -61.77 11.02 27.38
C THR A 20 -62.46 12.30 27.86
N GLY A 21 -63.71 12.21 28.33
CA GLY A 21 -64.49 13.39 28.74
C GLY A 21 -65.11 14.20 27.60
N ALA A 22 -64.79 13.91 26.33
CA ALA A 22 -65.33 14.68 25.20
C ALA A 22 -66.85 14.52 24.98
N GLY A 23 -67.54 13.67 25.74
CA GLY A 23 -69.00 13.46 25.62
C GLY A 23 -69.41 12.41 24.57
N LYS A 24 -68.56 11.42 24.27
CA LYS A 24 -68.89 10.32 23.33
C LYS A 24 -70.08 9.48 23.81
N SER A 25 -69.98 8.92 25.01
CA SER A 25 -71.01 8.08 25.61
C SER A 25 -72.32 8.87 25.81
N THR A 26 -72.22 10.15 26.18
CA THR A 26 -73.34 11.11 26.22
C THR A 26 -74.03 11.23 24.88
N LEU A 27 -73.30 11.58 23.81
CA LEU A 27 -73.85 11.66 22.46
C LEU A 27 -74.51 10.33 22.05
N GLY A 28 -73.88 9.19 22.35
CA GLY A 28 -74.44 7.87 22.07
C GLY A 28 -75.77 7.64 22.77
N ASN A 29 -75.89 7.97 24.06
CA ASN A 29 -77.13 7.85 24.82
C ASN A 29 -78.23 8.80 24.30
N LEU A 30 -77.87 10.03 23.93
CA LEU A 30 -78.80 11.00 23.33
C LEU A 30 -79.35 10.49 22.00
N MET A 31 -78.49 9.96 21.13
CA MET A 31 -78.91 9.35 19.87
C MET A 31 -79.86 8.16 20.11
N LEU A 32 -79.60 7.34 21.13
CA LEU A 32 -80.44 6.20 21.50
C LEU A 32 -81.73 6.59 22.25
N ARG A 33 -81.90 7.87 22.63
CA ARG A 33 -82.98 8.37 23.49
C ARG A 33 -83.05 7.64 24.84
N THR A 34 -81.90 7.25 25.39
CA THR A 34 -81.80 6.65 26.73
C THR A 34 -81.28 7.68 27.72
N SER A 35 -81.87 7.72 28.92
CA SER A 35 -81.48 8.66 29.98
C SER A 35 -80.08 8.35 30.49
N GLU A 36 -79.24 9.38 30.66
CA GLU A 36 -77.92 9.25 31.29
C GLU A 36 -78.02 8.88 32.78
N ASN A 37 -79.10 9.33 33.43
CA ASN A 37 -79.32 9.17 34.87
C ASN A 37 -80.15 7.91 35.20
N GLU A 38 -80.95 7.43 34.25
CA GLU A 38 -81.85 6.28 34.43
C GLU A 38 -81.55 5.20 33.38
N ASN A 39 -80.73 4.22 33.75
CA ASN A 39 -80.30 3.09 32.92
C ASN A 39 -79.64 3.48 31.57
N PRO A 40 -78.47 4.13 31.60
CA PRO A 40 -77.76 4.49 30.38
C PRO A 40 -77.31 3.26 29.59
N THR A 41 -77.41 3.32 28.26
CA THR A 41 -76.91 2.25 27.39
C THR A 41 -75.39 2.23 27.32
N PHE A 42 -74.78 3.42 27.26
CA PHE A 42 -73.34 3.64 27.38
C PHE A 42 -73.04 4.31 28.71
N PHE A 43 -72.17 3.72 29.53
CA PHE A 43 -71.84 4.27 30.84
C PHE A 43 -71.13 5.63 30.72
N VAL A 44 -71.65 6.63 31.43
CA VAL A 44 -71.05 7.96 31.59
C VAL A 44 -70.45 8.03 33.00
N SER A 45 -69.21 8.50 33.14
CA SER A 45 -68.58 8.75 34.45
C SER A 45 -68.00 10.15 34.49
N ASP A 46 -68.23 10.84 35.60
CA ASP A 46 -67.62 12.14 35.92
C ASP A 46 -66.23 12.01 36.58
N SER A 47 -65.71 10.78 36.72
CA SER A 47 -64.40 10.51 37.31
C SER A 47 -63.24 10.77 36.34
N PHE A 48 -62.07 11.20 36.84
CA PHE A 48 -60.79 11.27 36.10
C PHE A 48 -60.26 9.92 35.57
N LEU A 49 -61.01 8.82 35.75
CA LEU A 49 -60.71 7.50 35.20
C LEU A 49 -61.70 7.24 34.06
N SER A 50 -61.20 6.84 32.89
CA SER A 50 -62.05 6.42 31.76
C SER A 50 -63.07 5.35 32.20
N ALA A 51 -64.36 5.67 32.05
CA ALA A 51 -65.48 4.78 32.36
C ALA A 51 -65.51 3.55 31.44
N THR A 52 -65.09 3.74 30.19
CA THR A 52 -65.19 2.75 29.11
C THR A 52 -63.86 2.05 28.92
N LYS A 53 -63.74 0.81 29.42
CA LYS A 53 -62.53 -0.02 29.28
C LYS A 53 -62.50 -0.88 28.01
N ASN A 54 -63.66 -1.12 27.39
CA ASN A 54 -63.84 -1.91 26.16
C ASN A 54 -64.92 -1.26 25.29
N SER A 55 -64.83 -1.42 23.96
CA SER A 55 -65.85 -0.88 23.06
C SER A 55 -67.21 -1.57 23.26
N CYS A 56 -68.29 -0.78 23.25
CA CYS A 56 -69.65 -1.24 23.47
C CYS A 56 -70.53 -0.87 22.27
N SER A 57 -71.55 -1.67 21.96
CA SER A 57 -72.46 -1.41 20.84
C SER A 57 -73.94 -1.40 21.24
N ALA A 58 -74.73 -0.59 20.54
CA ALA A 58 -76.19 -0.56 20.66
C ALA A 58 -76.86 -0.43 19.29
N ASN A 59 -78.04 -1.01 19.13
CA ASN A 59 -78.85 -0.86 17.92
C ASN A 59 -79.45 0.53 17.85
N TYR A 60 -79.36 1.15 16.68
CA TYR A 60 -79.88 2.48 16.42
C TYR A 60 -80.61 2.50 15.09
N LYS A 61 -81.74 3.21 15.01
CA LYS A 61 -82.54 3.29 13.80
C LYS A 61 -82.62 4.74 13.33
N ILE A 62 -82.21 5.00 12.09
CA ILE A 62 -82.44 6.28 11.41
C ILE A 62 -83.41 5.98 10.27
N ASN A 63 -84.59 6.61 10.30
CA ASN A 63 -85.69 6.29 9.38
C ASN A 63 -86.04 4.80 9.44
N GLU A 64 -85.89 4.07 8.32
CA GLU A 64 -86.14 2.63 8.22
C GLU A 64 -84.86 1.77 8.36
N GLU A 65 -83.68 2.40 8.34
CA GLU A 65 -82.40 1.71 8.35
C GLU A 65 -81.87 1.49 9.77
N THR A 66 -81.28 0.32 10.01
CA THR A 66 -80.68 -0.06 11.29
C THR A 66 -79.17 0.09 11.22
N TYR A 67 -78.59 0.58 12.31
CA TYR A 67 -77.17 0.84 12.52
C TYR A 67 -76.74 0.30 13.88
N ASN A 68 -75.44 0.09 14.07
CA ASN A 68 -74.87 -0.11 15.40
C ASN A 68 -74.06 1.13 15.80
N ILE A 69 -74.44 1.82 16.86
CA ILE A 69 -73.59 2.83 17.48
C ILE A 69 -72.54 2.10 18.30
N VAL A 70 -71.26 2.38 18.04
CA VAL A 70 -70.13 1.81 18.80
C VAL A 70 -69.41 2.93 19.54
N ASP A 71 -69.44 2.87 20.86
CA ASP A 71 -68.68 3.76 21.74
C ASP A 71 -67.30 3.17 22.00
N THR A 72 -66.24 3.90 21.68
CA THR A 72 -64.85 3.47 21.91
C THR A 72 -64.31 4.08 23.20
N PRO A 73 -63.34 3.41 23.87
CA PRO A 73 -62.57 4.04 24.94
C PRO A 73 -62.02 5.42 24.54
N GLY A 74 -61.94 6.33 25.52
CA GLY A 74 -61.38 7.67 25.30
C GLY A 74 -59.90 7.65 24.95
N VAL A 75 -59.48 8.59 24.09
CA VAL A 75 -58.20 8.49 23.37
C VAL A 75 -56.99 9.11 24.11
N PHE A 76 -57.19 9.88 25.19
CA PHE A 76 -56.11 10.67 25.80
C PHE A 76 -56.31 10.91 27.30
N ASP A 77 -55.69 10.07 28.14
CA ASP A 77 -55.34 10.45 29.52
C ASP A 77 -53.82 10.63 29.72
N THR A 78 -52.99 10.39 28.69
CA THR A 78 -51.52 10.58 28.72
C THR A 78 -50.98 11.16 27.41
N GLU A 79 -49.80 11.80 27.47
CA GLU A 79 -49.20 12.62 26.40
C GLU A 79 -48.85 11.86 25.10
N ASP A 80 -48.94 10.53 25.13
CA ASP A 80 -48.88 9.68 23.96
C ASP A 80 -50.25 9.04 23.70
N LEU A 81 -50.75 9.20 22.48
CA LEU A 81 -51.87 8.42 21.97
C LEU A 81 -51.53 6.93 22.12
N ASP A 82 -52.08 6.24 23.12
CA ASP A 82 -51.70 4.85 23.38
C ASP A 82 -52.01 4.00 22.14
N THR A 83 -51.01 3.25 21.68
CA THR A 83 -51.15 2.20 20.65
C THR A 83 -52.37 1.31 20.93
N VAL A 84 -52.70 1.10 22.21
CA VAL A 84 -53.87 0.37 22.71
C VAL A 84 -55.19 0.89 22.14
N ILE A 85 -55.38 2.21 22.01
CA ILE A 85 -56.64 2.80 21.55
C ILE A 85 -56.77 2.68 20.03
N LEU A 86 -55.70 2.93 19.29
CA LEU A 86 -55.68 2.68 17.84
C LEU A 86 -55.90 1.20 17.54
N GLU A 87 -55.30 0.30 18.33
CA GLU A 87 -55.57 -1.13 18.25
C GLU A 87 -57.03 -1.47 18.51
N GLU A 88 -57.68 -0.84 19.49
CA GLU A 88 -59.10 -1.08 19.78
C GLU A 88 -60.01 -0.56 18.64
N ILE A 89 -59.68 0.59 18.05
CA ILE A 89 -60.34 1.10 16.85
C ILE A 89 -60.14 0.12 15.68
N ALA A 90 -58.93 -0.39 15.46
CA ALA A 90 -58.66 -1.41 14.44
C ALA A 90 -59.46 -2.69 14.68
N ARG A 91 -59.45 -3.22 15.91
CA ARG A 91 -60.23 -4.42 16.27
C ARG A 91 -61.71 -4.21 16.05
N THR A 92 -62.21 -3.01 16.31
CA THR A 92 -63.61 -2.65 16.05
C THR A 92 -63.89 -2.68 14.54
N ILE A 93 -63.09 -1.98 13.73
CA ILE A 93 -63.23 -1.94 12.27
C ILE A 93 -63.15 -3.33 11.65
N GLN A 94 -62.23 -4.18 12.12
CA GLN A 94 -62.09 -5.56 11.65
C GLN A 94 -63.34 -6.43 11.94
N LYS A 95 -64.13 -6.07 12.97
CA LYS A 95 -65.41 -6.73 13.28
C LYS A 95 -66.60 -6.13 12.53
N CYS A 96 -66.43 -4.97 11.88
CA CYS A 96 -67.47 -4.30 11.10
C CYS A 96 -67.68 -4.97 9.73
N ALA A 97 -68.30 -6.14 9.70
CA ALA A 97 -68.57 -6.87 8.45
C ALA A 97 -69.39 -6.06 7.43
N TYR A 98 -70.26 -5.17 7.91
CA TYR A 98 -71.09 -4.27 7.08
C TYR A 98 -70.45 -2.89 6.84
N GLY A 99 -69.20 -2.69 7.27
CA GLY A 99 -68.49 -1.41 7.20
C GLY A 99 -68.94 -0.38 8.22
N VAL A 100 -68.23 0.75 8.24
CA VAL A 100 -68.52 1.91 9.08
C VAL A 100 -69.20 2.99 8.21
N LYS A 101 -70.46 3.29 8.51
CA LYS A 101 -71.23 4.34 7.81
C LYS A 101 -70.70 5.73 8.13
N ALA A 102 -70.41 6.00 9.41
CA ALA A 102 -69.92 7.29 9.86
C ALA A 102 -68.94 7.14 11.04
N ILE A 103 -67.91 7.98 11.05
CA ILE A 103 -66.99 8.16 12.17
C ILE A 103 -67.31 9.51 12.80
N LEU A 104 -67.96 9.50 13.96
CA LEU A 104 -68.30 10.72 14.69
C LEU A 104 -67.13 11.10 15.59
N PHE A 105 -66.39 12.13 15.19
CA PHE A 105 -65.28 12.64 15.96
C PHE A 105 -65.77 13.71 16.93
N VAL A 106 -65.92 13.33 18.20
CA VAL A 106 -66.50 14.18 19.24
C VAL A 106 -65.46 15.11 19.86
N VAL A 107 -65.73 16.42 19.82
CA VAL A 107 -64.83 17.50 20.24
C VAL A 107 -65.53 18.44 21.19
N GLU A 108 -64.91 18.77 22.31
CA GLU A 108 -65.45 19.77 23.23
C GLU A 108 -65.35 21.18 22.66
N ALA A 109 -66.47 21.91 22.65
CA ALA A 109 -66.60 23.30 22.18
C ALA A 109 -66.07 24.34 23.19
N LYS A 110 -64.93 24.05 23.82
CA LYS A 110 -64.20 24.96 24.71
C LYS A 110 -62.94 25.49 24.01
N ARG A 111 -61.78 24.93 24.33
CA ARG A 111 -60.49 25.31 23.74
C ARG A 111 -60.03 24.20 22.81
N PHE A 112 -60.01 24.48 21.51
CA PHE A 112 -59.40 23.55 20.58
C PHE A 112 -57.87 23.58 20.74
N THR A 113 -57.29 22.49 21.23
CA THR A 113 -55.85 22.41 21.55
C THR A 113 -55.05 21.82 20.39
N ASN A 114 -53.74 22.07 20.36
CA ASN A 114 -52.84 21.40 19.42
C ASN A 114 -52.90 19.87 19.56
N GLU A 115 -53.11 19.38 20.79
CA GLU A 115 -53.34 17.96 21.10
C GLU A 115 -54.51 17.37 20.29
N GLN A 116 -55.64 18.09 20.21
CA GLN A 116 -56.78 17.65 19.41
C GLN A 116 -56.46 17.62 17.91
N LYS A 117 -55.70 18.60 17.40
CA LYS A 117 -55.23 18.58 16.00
C LYS A 117 -54.33 17.39 15.72
N GLU A 118 -53.41 17.09 16.62
CA GLU A 118 -52.52 15.92 16.51
C GLU A 118 -53.29 14.61 16.57
N MET A 119 -54.26 14.49 17.48
CA MET A 119 -55.17 13.34 17.57
C MET A 119 -55.78 13.02 16.21
N ILE A 120 -56.37 14.02 15.56
CA ILE A 120 -57.03 13.86 14.27
C ILE A 120 -56.04 13.39 13.21
N ASN A 121 -54.88 14.06 13.14
CA ASN A 121 -53.86 13.68 12.17
C ASN A 121 -53.38 12.24 12.37
N ARG A 122 -53.21 11.82 13.63
CA ARG A 122 -52.81 10.44 13.96
C ARG A 122 -53.91 9.44 13.59
N ILE A 123 -55.19 9.74 13.89
CA ILE A 123 -56.32 8.88 13.53
C ILE A 123 -56.50 8.80 12.01
N LEU A 124 -56.42 9.92 11.29
CA LEU A 124 -56.52 9.94 9.82
C LEU A 124 -55.31 9.29 9.17
N LEU A 125 -54.11 9.40 9.75
CA LEU A 125 -52.95 8.66 9.29
C LEU A 125 -53.17 7.17 9.48
N PHE A 126 -53.64 6.75 10.66
CA PHE A 126 -53.90 5.36 10.99
C PHE A 126 -54.99 4.72 10.13
N LEU A 127 -56.15 5.37 10.00
CA LEU A 127 -57.29 4.91 9.19
C LEU A 127 -57.10 5.19 7.69
N GLY A 128 -56.09 5.96 7.32
CA GLY A 128 -55.87 6.38 5.94
C GLY A 128 -56.73 7.56 5.53
N LYS A 129 -56.25 8.28 4.52
CA LYS A 129 -56.87 9.54 4.06
C LYS A 129 -58.32 9.39 3.62
N GLU A 130 -58.69 8.23 3.08
CA GLU A 130 -60.07 7.95 2.66
C GLU A 130 -61.06 7.90 3.83
N ALA A 131 -60.62 7.63 5.06
CA ALA A 131 -61.48 7.67 6.25
C ALA A 131 -62.09 9.06 6.48
N SER A 132 -61.43 10.13 6.03
CA SER A 132 -61.95 11.51 6.11
C SER A 132 -63.30 11.68 5.42
N ARG A 133 -63.61 10.86 4.39
CA ARG A 133 -64.87 10.88 3.63
C ARG A 133 -66.08 10.43 4.46
N TYR A 134 -65.82 9.63 5.49
CA TYR A 134 -66.82 9.06 6.38
C TYR A 134 -66.85 9.75 7.75
N MET A 135 -66.02 10.78 7.96
CA MET A 135 -65.88 11.45 9.25
C MET A 135 -66.79 12.68 9.36
N ILE A 136 -67.36 12.88 10.55
CA ILE A 136 -68.17 14.05 10.94
C ILE A 136 -67.60 14.61 12.25
N SER A 137 -67.30 15.91 12.29
CA SER A 137 -66.90 16.60 13.51
C SER A 137 -68.12 16.91 14.39
N VAL A 138 -68.24 16.33 15.59
CA VAL A 138 -69.38 16.60 16.48
C VAL A 138 -68.94 17.44 17.67
N PHE A 139 -69.46 18.66 17.79
CA PHE A 139 -69.10 19.57 18.88
C PHE A 139 -70.01 19.35 20.08
N SER A 140 -69.45 18.88 21.20
CA SER A 140 -70.12 18.73 22.49
C SER A 140 -69.84 19.92 23.39
N HIS A 141 -70.53 20.02 24.54
CA HIS A 141 -70.31 21.10 25.52
C HIS A 141 -70.51 22.52 24.97
N CYS A 142 -71.25 22.68 23.87
CA CYS A 142 -71.66 23.98 23.36
C CYS A 142 -72.56 24.69 24.38
N ASN A 143 -72.34 25.98 24.59
CA ASN A 143 -73.26 26.81 25.36
C ASN A 143 -74.52 27.15 24.54
N ALA A 144 -75.55 27.68 25.19
CA ALA A 144 -76.84 27.98 24.57
C ALA A 144 -76.73 28.86 23.30
N LYS A 145 -75.80 29.81 23.27
CA LYS A 145 -75.61 30.70 22.11
C LYS A 145 -74.93 29.97 20.95
N GLN A 146 -73.92 29.15 21.24
CA GLN A 146 -73.23 28.34 20.22
C GLN A 146 -74.18 27.32 19.57
N THR A 147 -75.12 26.76 20.33
CA THR A 147 -76.10 25.80 19.82
C THR A 147 -77.21 26.46 19.00
N LYS A 148 -77.76 27.60 19.45
CA LYS A 148 -78.89 28.26 18.76
C LYS A 148 -78.50 29.09 17.54
N ASP A 149 -77.26 29.58 17.49
CA ASP A 149 -76.77 30.45 16.41
C ASP A 149 -75.53 29.81 15.76
N LEU A 150 -75.79 28.95 14.77
CA LEU A 150 -74.76 28.22 14.04
C LEU A 150 -73.82 29.15 13.26
N GLU A 151 -74.31 30.27 12.76
CA GLU A 151 -73.48 31.27 12.07
C GLU A 151 -72.57 31.99 13.06
N TYR A 152 -73.07 32.31 14.25
CA TYR A 152 -72.22 32.82 15.32
C TYR A 152 -71.12 31.83 15.70
N PHE A 153 -71.48 30.55 15.86
CA PHE A 153 -70.52 29.50 16.21
C PHE A 153 -69.40 29.37 15.17
N LYS A 154 -69.74 29.24 13.88
CA LYS A 154 -68.76 29.14 12.79
C LYS A 154 -67.89 30.39 12.66
N ARG A 155 -68.51 31.57 12.68
CA ARG A 155 -67.84 32.83 12.32
C ARG A 155 -66.97 33.38 13.43
N TYR A 156 -67.40 33.23 14.68
CA TYR A 156 -66.76 33.89 15.82
C TYR A 156 -66.13 32.91 16.82
N CYS A 157 -66.57 31.66 16.90
CA CYS A 157 -65.99 30.69 17.84
C CYS A 157 -64.89 29.82 17.22
N TRP A 158 -64.93 29.56 15.90
CA TRP A 158 -63.92 28.71 15.26
C TRP A 158 -62.62 29.48 15.00
N ASN A 159 -61.52 28.99 15.57
CA ASN A 159 -60.17 29.40 15.23
C ASN A 159 -59.65 28.65 13.99
N ASP A 160 -58.51 29.06 13.45
CA ASP A 160 -57.93 28.44 12.25
C ASP A 160 -57.67 26.92 12.39
N PRO A 161 -57.21 26.41 13.54
CA PRO A 161 -57.15 24.96 13.79
C PRO A 161 -58.49 24.23 13.62
N VAL A 162 -59.58 24.75 14.20
CA VAL A 162 -60.92 24.16 14.06
C VAL A 162 -61.39 24.21 12.61
N LYS A 163 -61.21 25.36 11.93
CA LYS A 163 -61.56 25.50 10.51
C LYS A 163 -60.80 24.51 9.64
N ALA A 164 -59.49 24.39 9.84
CA ALA A 164 -58.65 23.44 9.12
C ALA A 164 -59.10 21.99 9.37
N PHE A 165 -59.47 21.66 10.62
CA PHE A 165 -60.00 20.36 10.96
C PHE A 165 -61.31 20.06 10.23
N VAL A 166 -62.33 20.91 10.37
CA VAL A 166 -63.63 20.70 9.74
C VAL A 166 -63.50 20.64 8.21
N ASN A 167 -62.64 21.47 7.62
CA ASN A 167 -62.30 21.41 6.19
C ASN A 167 -61.67 20.06 5.80
N SER A 168 -60.75 19.52 6.62
CA SER A 168 -60.06 18.25 6.32
C SER A 168 -60.99 17.04 6.28
N VAL A 169 -62.15 17.11 6.92
CA VAL A 169 -63.21 16.09 6.91
C VAL A 169 -64.39 16.50 6.02
N GLY A 170 -64.16 17.35 5.02
CA GLY A 170 -65.16 17.68 4.00
C GLY A 170 -66.28 18.59 4.48
N ASN A 171 -66.05 19.44 5.47
CA ASN A 171 -67.03 20.37 6.04
C ASN A 171 -68.28 19.70 6.63
N ARG A 172 -68.15 18.45 7.06
CA ARG A 172 -69.17 17.72 7.81
C ARG A 172 -68.97 17.94 9.31
N TRP A 173 -69.93 18.61 9.94
CA TRP A 173 -69.89 18.85 11.38
C TRP A 173 -71.31 18.96 11.96
N ALA A 174 -71.49 18.68 13.24
CA ALA A 174 -72.78 18.81 13.94
C ALA A 174 -72.55 19.28 15.39
N ILE A 175 -73.62 19.59 16.12
CA ILE A 175 -73.58 19.88 17.55
C ILE A 175 -74.27 18.74 18.32
N SER A 176 -73.62 18.25 19.37
CA SER A 176 -74.28 17.42 20.38
C SER A 176 -75.01 18.35 21.36
N PRO A 177 -76.34 18.27 21.48
CA PRO A 177 -77.06 19.15 22.39
C PRO A 177 -76.64 18.85 23.84
N ASN A 178 -76.46 19.90 24.65
CA ASN A 178 -76.16 19.76 26.06
C ASN A 178 -77.48 19.48 26.82
N PRO A 179 -77.67 18.30 27.43
CA PRO A 179 -78.93 17.93 28.09
C PRO A 179 -79.28 18.83 29.28
N ASP A 180 -78.31 19.47 29.93
CA ASP A 180 -78.54 20.41 31.04
C ASP A 180 -79.14 21.76 30.57
N ILE A 181 -78.90 22.12 29.31
CA ILE A 181 -79.36 23.38 28.71
C ILE A 181 -80.59 23.14 27.84
N PHE A 182 -80.61 22.02 27.13
CA PHE A 182 -81.61 21.61 26.16
C PHE A 182 -82.07 20.19 26.52
N PRO A 183 -83.06 20.06 27.43
CA PRO A 183 -83.57 18.75 27.82
C PRO A 183 -84.16 18.00 26.60
N PRO A 184 -84.39 16.67 26.69
CA PRO A 184 -84.81 15.85 25.55
C PRO A 184 -86.10 16.30 24.84
N ASP A 185 -86.96 17.07 25.51
CA ASP A 185 -88.20 17.63 24.97
C ASP A 185 -88.04 19.02 24.33
N ASP A 186 -86.84 19.62 24.39
CA ASP A 186 -86.55 20.91 23.79
C ASP A 186 -86.46 20.79 22.24
N PRO A 187 -87.13 21.66 21.46
CA PRO A 187 -87.05 21.64 20.00
C PRO A 187 -85.61 21.73 19.45
N VAL A 188 -84.72 22.47 20.12
CA VAL A 188 -83.30 22.60 19.74
C VAL A 188 -82.57 21.27 19.90
N HIS A 189 -82.94 20.47 20.90
CA HIS A 189 -82.40 19.14 21.12
C HIS A 189 -82.71 18.23 19.92
N GLU A 190 -83.99 18.16 19.56
CA GLU A 190 -84.47 17.32 18.46
C GLU A 190 -83.89 17.78 17.11
N GLU A 191 -83.78 19.10 16.88
CA GLU A 191 -83.17 19.68 15.69
C GLU A 191 -81.69 19.28 15.53
N CYS A 192 -80.89 19.38 16.61
CA CYS A 192 -79.47 18.99 16.58
C CYS A 192 -79.29 17.50 16.22
N LEU A 193 -80.10 16.62 16.83
CA LEU A 193 -80.04 15.18 16.55
C LEU A 193 -80.50 14.86 15.12
N LYS A 194 -81.54 15.54 14.62
CA LYS A 194 -82.01 15.40 13.25
C LYS A 194 -80.96 15.83 12.23
N GLU A 195 -80.28 16.96 12.46
CA GLU A 195 -79.20 17.43 11.60
C GLU A 195 -78.04 16.41 11.55
N LEU A 196 -77.68 15.83 12.70
CA LEU A 196 -76.67 14.77 12.76
C LEU A 196 -77.10 13.52 11.98
N GLN A 197 -78.36 13.09 12.11
CA GLN A 197 -78.91 11.96 11.34
C GLN A 197 -78.88 12.21 9.82
N GLU A 198 -79.22 13.41 9.37
CA GLU A 198 -79.15 13.80 7.96
C GLU A 198 -77.70 13.79 7.44
N ARG A 199 -76.74 14.24 8.26
CA ARG A 199 -75.32 14.21 7.93
C ARG A 199 -74.76 12.79 7.89
N ILE A 200 -75.23 11.89 8.74
CA ILE A 200 -74.85 10.47 8.71
C ILE A 200 -75.42 9.80 7.44
N THR A 201 -76.71 10.00 7.15
CA THR A 201 -77.37 9.34 6.02
C THR A 201 -76.86 9.83 4.67
N SER A 202 -76.48 11.11 4.56
CA SER A 202 -75.90 11.71 3.34
C SER A 202 -74.47 11.26 3.01
N ILE A 203 -73.79 10.48 3.86
CA ILE A 203 -72.49 9.90 3.52
C ILE A 203 -72.69 8.78 2.49
N ASP A 204 -72.05 8.89 1.33
CA ASP A 204 -72.07 7.85 0.32
C ASP A 204 -71.16 6.66 0.69
N GLY A 205 -71.74 5.46 0.70
CA GLY A 205 -71.02 4.22 0.96
C GLY A 205 -70.66 3.98 2.43
N VAL A 206 -69.69 3.10 2.65
CA VAL A 206 -69.17 2.74 3.98
C VAL A 206 -67.65 2.60 3.93
N TYR A 207 -66.99 2.92 5.05
CA TYR A 207 -65.58 2.63 5.25
C TYR A 207 -65.41 1.15 5.60
N THR A 208 -64.72 0.39 4.74
CA THR A 208 -64.59 -1.06 4.85
C THR A 208 -63.26 -1.49 5.46
N ASN A 209 -63.21 -2.72 5.97
CA ASN A 209 -61.95 -3.33 6.39
C ASN A 209 -60.95 -3.44 5.24
N ASP A 210 -61.39 -3.65 4.00
CA ASP A 210 -60.50 -3.69 2.83
C ASP A 210 -59.80 -2.35 2.60
N LEU A 211 -60.50 -1.22 2.80
CA LEU A 211 -59.93 0.11 2.67
C LEU A 211 -58.91 0.38 3.79
N PHE A 212 -59.19 -0.11 4.99
CA PHE A 212 -58.27 -0.06 6.11
C PHE A 212 -57.00 -0.89 5.86
N GLU A 213 -57.15 -2.15 5.47
CA GLU A 213 -56.02 -3.06 5.19
C GLU A 213 -55.20 -2.60 3.98
N LYS A 214 -55.83 -1.99 2.96
CA LYS A 214 -55.11 -1.35 1.85
C LYS A 214 -54.19 -0.24 2.37
N THR A 215 -54.70 0.64 3.24
CA THR A 215 -53.90 1.71 3.85
C THR A 215 -52.71 1.14 4.62
N ARG A 216 -52.93 0.09 5.42
CA ARG A 216 -51.85 -0.56 6.18
C ARG A 216 -50.76 -1.13 5.29
N ARG A 217 -51.14 -1.83 4.21
CA ARG A 217 -50.17 -2.37 3.23
C ARG A 217 -49.36 -1.26 2.56
N GLU A 218 -50.00 -0.16 2.18
CA GLU A 218 -49.31 1.00 1.61
C GLU A 218 -48.33 1.63 2.61
N GLN A 219 -48.69 1.72 3.89
CA GLN A 219 -47.80 2.20 4.94
C GLN A 219 -46.59 1.28 5.14
N GLU A 220 -46.82 -0.02 5.28
CA GLU A 220 -45.75 -1.02 5.41
C GLU A 220 -44.80 -1.01 4.21
N GLU A 221 -45.33 -0.89 2.99
CA GLU A 221 -44.52 -0.81 1.78
C GLU A 221 -43.70 0.48 1.72
N ASN A 222 -44.30 1.62 2.08
CA ASN A 222 -43.60 2.91 2.13
C ASN A 222 -42.48 2.91 3.17
N GLU A 223 -42.73 2.33 4.35
CA GLU A 223 -41.70 2.15 5.36
C GLU A 223 -40.57 1.23 4.90
N ARG A 224 -40.90 0.12 4.22
CA ARG A 224 -39.89 -0.78 3.63
C ARG A 224 -39.03 -0.03 2.62
N LYS A 225 -39.64 0.72 1.70
CA LYS A 225 -38.92 1.55 0.72
C LYS A 225 -38.04 2.61 1.40
N ALA A 226 -38.52 3.24 2.45
CA ALA A 226 -37.75 4.22 3.22
C ALA A 226 -36.53 3.59 3.89
N ARG A 227 -36.69 2.41 4.51
CA ARG A 227 -35.58 1.64 5.11
C ARG A 227 -34.55 1.24 4.05
N GLU A 228 -34.99 0.70 2.92
CA GLU A 228 -34.10 0.32 1.81
C GLU A 228 -33.34 1.51 1.23
N ALA A 229 -34.01 2.66 1.07
CA ALA A 229 -33.37 3.89 0.62
C ALA A 229 -32.33 4.40 1.62
N GLU A 230 -32.61 4.32 2.93
CA GLU A 230 -31.68 4.73 3.98
C GLU A 230 -30.46 3.80 4.04
N GLU A 231 -30.66 2.49 3.99
CA GLU A 231 -29.55 1.52 3.92
C GLU A 231 -28.68 1.76 2.69
N LYS A 232 -29.29 2.07 1.53
CA LYS A 232 -28.54 2.38 0.31
C LYS A 232 -27.71 3.66 0.49
N ARG A 233 -28.30 4.73 1.05
CA ARG A 233 -27.57 5.97 1.35
C ARG A 233 -26.40 5.72 2.30
N GLN A 234 -26.61 4.92 3.34
CA GLN A 234 -25.57 4.58 4.30
C GLN A 234 -24.43 3.80 3.63
N ARG A 235 -24.73 2.80 2.80
CA ARG A 235 -23.72 2.03 2.05
C ARG A 235 -22.91 2.90 1.10
N GLU A 236 -23.56 3.82 0.38
CA GLU A 236 -22.89 4.76 -0.52
C GLU A 236 -21.95 5.72 0.24
N TYR A 237 -22.39 6.22 1.40
CA TYR A 237 -21.58 7.06 2.27
C TYR A 237 -20.36 6.31 2.84
N ASP A 238 -20.54 5.08 3.32
CA ASP A 238 -19.46 4.26 3.86
C ASP A 238 -18.45 3.88 2.78
N GLU A 239 -18.91 3.59 1.55
CA GLU A 239 -18.02 3.32 0.42
C GLU A 239 -17.22 4.56 0.01
N LEU A 240 -17.85 5.75 -0.01
CA LEU A 240 -17.15 7.01 -0.27
C LEU A 240 -16.06 7.26 0.78
N ARG A 241 -16.40 7.12 2.06
CA ARG A 241 -15.46 7.25 3.18
C ARG A 241 -14.28 6.28 3.07
N ARG A 242 -14.55 5.03 2.70
CA ARG A 242 -13.50 4.02 2.46
C ARG A 242 -12.58 4.44 1.32
N ARG A 243 -13.14 4.88 0.18
CA ARG A 243 -12.34 5.34 -0.98
C ARG A 243 -11.49 6.56 -0.64
N GLU A 244 -12.03 7.53 0.08
CA GLU A 244 -11.28 8.70 0.57
C GLU A 244 -10.16 8.29 1.53
N GLY A 245 -10.45 7.43 2.50
CA GLY A 245 -9.45 6.90 3.43
C GLY A 245 -8.30 6.17 2.71
N GLU A 246 -8.62 5.33 1.72
CA GLU A 246 -7.63 4.65 0.89
C GLU A 246 -6.82 5.62 0.02
N ALA A 247 -7.43 6.66 -0.54
CA ALA A 247 -6.73 7.69 -1.31
C ALA A 247 -5.75 8.48 -0.44
N ILE A 248 -6.17 8.87 0.77
CA ILE A 248 -5.31 9.55 1.75
C ILE A 248 -4.16 8.63 2.19
N ALA A 249 -4.43 7.37 2.50
CA ALA A 249 -3.41 6.40 2.89
C ALA A 249 -2.38 6.19 1.76
N ARG A 250 -2.83 6.04 0.51
CA ARG A 250 -1.96 5.94 -0.68
C ARG A 250 -1.10 7.21 -0.86
N ALA A 251 -1.70 8.39 -0.75
CA ALA A 251 -0.97 9.65 -0.88
C ALA A 251 0.08 9.85 0.24
N ASN A 252 -0.22 9.41 1.46
CA ASN A 252 0.72 9.45 2.57
C ASN A 252 1.87 8.46 2.37
N TYR A 253 1.58 7.24 1.92
CA TYR A 253 2.59 6.25 1.58
C TYR A 253 3.54 6.74 0.49
N GLU A 254 3.01 7.32 -0.59
CA GLU A 254 3.84 7.83 -1.69
C GLU A 254 4.70 9.02 -1.24
N ARG A 255 4.14 9.95 -0.44
CA ARG A 255 4.92 11.04 0.16
C ARG A 255 6.07 10.53 1.03
N GLN A 256 5.82 9.51 1.86
CA GLN A 256 6.84 8.93 2.71
C GLN A 256 7.93 8.21 1.91
N ARG A 257 7.54 7.49 0.84
CA ARG A 257 8.46 6.83 -0.08
C ARG A 257 9.39 7.84 -0.75
N VAL A 258 8.85 8.90 -1.34
CA VAL A 258 9.63 9.97 -1.99
C VAL A 258 10.57 10.65 -1.00
N GLU A 259 10.10 10.94 0.21
CA GLU A 259 10.93 11.55 1.26
C GLU A 259 12.06 10.63 1.73
N ASN A 260 11.80 9.33 1.87
CA ASN A 260 12.83 8.35 2.22
C ASN A 260 13.89 8.23 1.12
N GLU A 261 13.47 8.21 -0.15
CA GLU A 261 14.38 8.19 -1.30
C GLU A 261 15.23 9.46 -1.37
N ARG A 262 14.63 10.63 -1.13
CA ARG A 262 15.36 11.91 -1.03
C ARG A 262 16.42 11.86 0.08
N ARG A 263 16.06 11.40 1.27
CA ARG A 263 17.01 11.26 2.40
C ARG A 263 18.15 10.30 2.09
N ALA A 264 17.86 9.16 1.45
CA ALA A 264 18.88 8.20 1.05
C ALA A 264 19.85 8.80 0.03
N ASN A 265 19.33 9.53 -0.97
CA ASN A 265 20.17 10.24 -1.94
C ASN A 265 21.01 11.35 -1.30
N GLU A 266 20.45 12.11 -0.35
CA GLU A 266 21.19 13.14 0.38
C GLU A 266 22.29 12.56 1.28
N ALA A 267 22.06 11.42 1.92
CA ALA A 267 23.08 10.69 2.67
C ALA A 267 24.19 10.22 1.73
N ARG A 268 23.84 9.57 0.61
CA ARG A 268 24.79 9.10 -0.39
C ARG A 268 25.62 10.24 -0.99
N ASN A 269 25.01 11.39 -1.26
CA ASN A 269 25.72 12.56 -1.78
C ASN A 269 26.68 13.16 -0.74
N ARG A 270 26.32 13.16 0.55
CA ARG A 270 27.22 13.57 1.63
C ARG A 270 28.43 12.63 1.74
N GLU A 271 28.21 11.32 1.72
CA GLU A 271 29.29 10.33 1.70
C GLU A 271 30.21 10.53 0.48
N LEU A 272 29.63 10.77 -0.70
CA LEU A 272 30.40 11.03 -1.91
C LEU A 272 31.27 12.29 -1.80
N GLN A 273 30.77 13.33 -1.15
CA GLN A 273 31.53 14.56 -0.89
C GLN A 273 32.67 14.33 0.10
N ASP A 274 32.44 13.58 1.18
CA ASP A 274 33.49 13.23 2.15
C ASP A 274 34.61 12.40 1.50
N ILE A 275 34.24 11.41 0.70
CA ILE A 275 35.19 10.60 -0.09
C ILE A 275 35.99 11.52 -1.02
N LYS A 276 35.32 12.43 -1.74
CA LYS A 276 35.97 13.37 -2.66
C LYS A 276 36.94 14.29 -1.93
N ASN A 277 36.60 14.78 -0.73
CA ASN A 277 37.47 15.62 0.07
C ASN A 277 38.70 14.85 0.57
N THR A 278 38.49 13.62 1.06
CA THR A 278 39.59 12.74 1.50
C THR A 278 40.53 12.42 0.34
N LEU A 279 40.01 12.14 -0.86
CA LEU A 279 40.81 11.92 -2.06
C LEU A 279 41.62 13.17 -2.44
N ARG A 280 41.02 14.38 -2.37
CA ARG A 280 41.74 15.63 -2.63
C ARG A 280 42.88 15.85 -1.65
N GLU A 281 42.68 15.58 -0.37
CA GLU A 281 43.76 15.65 0.63
C GLU A 281 44.88 14.65 0.33
N GLN A 282 44.52 13.42 -0.05
CA GLN A 282 45.52 12.40 -0.41
C GLN A 282 46.33 12.82 -1.65
N ILE A 283 45.68 13.39 -2.67
CA ILE A 283 46.35 13.93 -3.86
C ILE A 283 47.31 15.06 -3.45
N SER A 284 46.88 16.01 -2.60
CA SER A 284 47.74 17.10 -2.13
C SER A 284 48.99 16.58 -1.40
N ARG A 285 48.82 15.59 -0.50
CA ARG A 285 49.96 14.96 0.20
C ARG A 285 50.89 14.19 -0.75
N LEU A 286 50.33 13.58 -1.80
CA LEU A 286 51.11 12.90 -2.83
C LEU A 286 51.92 13.90 -3.67
N ASP A 287 51.33 15.05 -4.02
CA ASP A 287 52.02 16.11 -4.77
C ASP A 287 53.17 16.73 -3.95
N GLU A 288 52.97 16.97 -2.65
CA GLU A 288 54.03 17.41 -1.75
C GLU A 288 55.20 16.42 -1.72
N ARG A 289 54.90 15.13 -1.51
CA ARG A 289 55.91 14.06 -1.55
C ARG A 289 56.59 13.94 -2.90
N MET A 290 55.86 14.11 -3.99
CA MET A 290 56.40 14.06 -5.33
C MET A 290 57.35 15.24 -5.61
N THR A 291 57.06 16.40 -5.02
CA THR A 291 57.93 17.59 -5.04
C THR A 291 59.20 17.37 -4.20
N GLU A 292 59.08 16.77 -3.02
CA GLU A 292 60.26 16.38 -2.23
C GLU A 292 61.13 15.35 -2.97
N LEU A 293 60.48 14.34 -3.57
CA LEU A 293 61.15 13.34 -4.39
C LEU A 293 61.75 13.95 -5.65
N SER A 294 61.15 14.97 -6.26
CA SER A 294 61.71 15.63 -7.44
C SER A 294 62.98 16.40 -7.07
N LYS A 295 62.97 17.14 -5.95
CA LYS A 295 64.16 17.79 -5.38
C LYS A 295 65.26 16.79 -5.02
N ALA A 296 64.91 15.68 -4.37
CA ALA A 296 65.85 14.61 -4.04
C ALA A 296 66.42 13.96 -5.32
N ASN A 297 65.60 13.76 -6.35
CA ASN A 297 66.07 13.26 -7.65
C ASN A 297 66.96 14.27 -8.37
N GLU A 298 66.70 15.57 -8.27
CA GLU A 298 67.57 16.60 -8.83
C GLU A 298 68.95 16.60 -8.13
N TYR A 299 68.95 16.51 -6.80
CA TYR A 299 70.19 16.30 -6.01
C TYR A 299 70.93 15.03 -6.43
N LEU A 300 70.24 13.90 -6.55
CA LEU A 300 70.81 12.64 -7.02
C LEU A 300 71.22 12.69 -8.49
N THR A 301 70.56 13.46 -9.35
CA THR A 301 70.93 13.64 -10.76
C THR A 301 72.21 14.46 -10.86
N ASN A 302 72.37 15.49 -10.04
CA ASN A 302 73.62 16.25 -9.96
C ASN A 302 74.77 15.38 -9.40
N ARG A 303 74.49 14.53 -8.40
CA ARG A 303 75.42 13.50 -7.89
C ARG A 303 75.75 12.46 -8.96
N ASN A 304 74.76 12.02 -9.73
CA ASN A 304 74.90 11.05 -10.80
C ASN A 304 75.60 11.65 -12.01
N ASN A 305 75.46 12.94 -12.32
CA ASN A 305 76.22 13.58 -13.39
C ASN A 305 77.71 13.66 -13.02
N GLN A 306 78.03 13.95 -11.74
CA GLN A 306 79.39 13.81 -11.22
C GLN A 306 79.93 12.36 -11.32
N LEU A 307 79.07 11.35 -11.20
CA LEU A 307 79.42 9.92 -11.37
C LEU A 307 79.30 9.44 -12.83
N SER A 308 78.58 10.13 -13.70
CA SER A 308 78.29 9.76 -15.10
C SER A 308 79.45 10.14 -16.02
N ASP A 309 80.29 11.09 -15.61
CA ASP A 309 81.59 11.30 -16.21
C ASP A 309 82.55 10.12 -15.90
N GLU A 310 82.29 9.35 -14.82
CA GLU A 310 83.03 8.13 -14.46
C GLU A 310 82.40 6.81 -15.01
N ILE A 311 81.11 6.80 -15.37
CA ILE A 311 80.36 5.57 -15.75
C ILE A 311 79.95 5.52 -17.25
N ASN A 312 80.40 6.45 -18.08
CA ASN A 312 80.18 6.38 -19.54
C ASN A 312 81.01 5.29 -20.26
N GLU A 313 81.72 4.42 -19.53
CA GLU A 313 82.52 3.31 -20.06
C GLU A 313 81.86 1.90 -19.96
N LEU A 314 80.61 1.77 -19.48
CA LEU A 314 79.96 0.46 -19.27
C LEU A 314 78.67 0.27 -20.08
N LYS A 315 78.83 0.31 -21.41
CA LYS A 315 77.87 -0.06 -22.45
C LYS A 315 77.31 -1.49 -22.33
N ASN A 316 76.08 -1.66 -22.85
CA ASN A 316 75.51 -2.83 -23.54
C ASN A 316 75.42 -4.19 -22.81
N LYS A 317 74.21 -4.77 -22.67
CA LYS A 317 74.01 -6.12 -22.10
C LYS A 317 72.94 -6.97 -22.81
N SER A 318 73.31 -8.18 -23.26
CA SER A 318 72.48 -9.38 -23.57
C SER A 318 73.39 -10.57 -24.00
N CYS A 319 72.88 -11.77 -24.35
CA CYS A 319 72.81 -12.98 -23.48
C CYS A 319 73.37 -14.23 -24.22
N PHE A 320 74.12 -15.14 -23.54
CA PHE A 320 74.70 -16.48 -23.94
C PHE A 320 75.45 -16.69 -25.29
N TRP A 321 76.41 -17.63 -25.40
CA TRP A 321 77.20 -17.88 -26.64
C TRP A 321 76.58 -18.88 -27.63
N PRO A 322 76.81 -18.73 -28.96
CA PRO A 322 76.35 -19.68 -29.96
C PRO A 322 76.93 -21.10 -29.79
N GLU A 323 78.18 -21.23 -29.36
CA GLU A 323 78.85 -22.52 -29.19
C GLU A 323 78.55 -23.18 -27.83
N THR A 324 77.82 -22.50 -26.94
CA THR A 324 77.43 -23.05 -25.64
C THR A 324 76.64 -24.33 -25.84
N GLN A 325 77.05 -25.39 -25.14
CA GLN A 325 76.48 -26.72 -25.27
C GLN A 325 75.29 -26.90 -24.34
N ILE A 326 74.24 -27.50 -24.88
CA ILE A 326 73.00 -27.83 -24.17
C ILE A 326 72.58 -29.25 -24.52
N LYS A 327 71.97 -29.94 -23.54
CA LYS A 327 71.53 -31.32 -23.68
C LYS A 327 70.03 -31.37 -23.97
N LEU A 328 69.64 -32.10 -25.02
CA LEU A 328 68.24 -32.33 -25.39
C LEU A 328 67.65 -33.54 -24.64
N GLU A 329 66.32 -33.61 -24.58
CA GLU A 329 65.58 -34.77 -24.02
C GLU A 329 65.94 -36.09 -24.70
N SER A 330 66.33 -36.05 -25.99
CA SER A 330 66.84 -37.21 -26.74
C SER A 330 68.20 -37.73 -26.24
N GLY A 331 68.85 -37.04 -25.31
CA GLY A 331 70.20 -37.33 -24.83
C GLY A 331 71.32 -36.74 -25.69
N ARG A 332 71.00 -36.17 -26.86
CA ARG A 332 71.97 -35.49 -27.73
C ARG A 332 72.42 -34.16 -27.12
N ILE A 333 73.71 -33.84 -27.25
CA ILE A 333 74.27 -32.52 -26.92
C ILE A 333 74.40 -31.74 -28.22
N ILE A 334 73.82 -30.54 -28.26
CA ILE A 334 73.88 -29.62 -29.40
C ILE A 334 74.47 -28.28 -28.95
N GLN A 335 74.91 -27.46 -29.90
CA GLN A 335 75.27 -26.07 -29.63
C GLN A 335 74.03 -25.17 -29.62
N MET A 336 74.05 -24.08 -28.86
CA MET A 336 72.97 -23.10 -28.81
C MET A 336 72.66 -22.48 -30.19
N SER A 337 73.65 -22.42 -31.09
CA SER A 337 73.49 -21.99 -32.49
C SER A 337 72.57 -22.90 -33.31
N GLU A 338 72.43 -24.16 -32.89
CA GLU A 338 71.58 -25.16 -33.55
C GLU A 338 70.19 -25.26 -32.90
N LEU A 339 69.96 -24.52 -31.81
CA LEU A 339 68.75 -24.60 -31.00
C LEU A 339 67.52 -24.11 -31.74
N GLN A 340 66.43 -24.88 -31.64
CA GLN A 340 65.18 -24.62 -32.32
C GLN A 340 64.04 -24.38 -31.33
N ILE A 341 63.11 -23.47 -31.67
CA ILE A 341 61.86 -23.36 -30.91
C ILE A 341 61.11 -24.69 -31.01
N GLY A 342 60.69 -25.21 -29.86
CA GLY A 342 60.09 -26.54 -29.71
C GLY A 342 61.06 -27.59 -29.18
N ASP A 343 62.37 -27.36 -29.21
CA ASP A 343 63.34 -28.28 -28.61
C ASP A 343 63.15 -28.36 -27.09
N ARG A 344 63.20 -29.57 -26.54
CA ARG A 344 63.13 -29.81 -25.09
C ARG A 344 64.54 -29.93 -24.54
N VAL A 345 65.00 -28.88 -23.86
CA VAL A 345 66.36 -28.76 -23.33
C VAL A 345 66.40 -29.08 -21.84
N LEU A 346 67.53 -29.61 -21.37
CA LEU A 346 67.74 -29.89 -19.96
C LEU A 346 67.74 -28.59 -19.17
N SER A 347 66.72 -28.43 -18.33
CA SER A 347 66.43 -27.18 -17.63
C SER A 347 66.73 -27.23 -16.15
N ASN A 348 66.70 -28.44 -15.57
CA ASN A 348 67.01 -28.72 -14.18
C ASN A 348 67.22 -30.23 -13.97
N ILE A 349 67.69 -30.61 -12.79
CA ILE A 349 67.70 -31.99 -12.30
C ILE A 349 67.18 -31.96 -10.86
N ARG A 350 66.05 -32.61 -10.59
CA ARG A 350 65.48 -32.73 -9.23
C ARG A 350 65.48 -34.18 -8.78
N ASN A 351 66.02 -34.44 -7.58
CA ASN A 351 66.08 -35.76 -6.99
C ASN A 351 66.73 -36.84 -7.90
N GLY A 352 67.71 -36.45 -8.72
CA GLY A 352 68.39 -37.33 -9.68
C GLY A 352 67.61 -37.61 -10.97
N VAL A 353 66.48 -36.93 -11.19
CA VAL A 353 65.68 -37.03 -12.42
C VAL A 353 65.88 -35.77 -13.24
N ALA A 354 66.27 -35.94 -14.51
CA ALA A 354 66.44 -34.85 -15.46
C ALA A 354 65.09 -34.22 -15.86
N GLU A 355 64.96 -32.91 -15.70
CA GLU A 355 63.78 -32.13 -16.06
C GLU A 355 64.03 -31.33 -17.35
N PHE A 356 63.29 -31.68 -18.40
CA PHE A 356 63.39 -31.04 -19.71
C PHE A 356 62.28 -30.00 -19.91
N SER A 357 62.66 -28.84 -20.44
CA SER A 357 61.76 -27.73 -20.70
C SER A 357 61.81 -27.31 -22.16
N ASP A 358 60.65 -27.00 -22.72
CA ASP A 358 60.57 -26.54 -24.11
C ASP A 358 61.19 -25.15 -24.22
N VAL A 359 62.04 -24.97 -25.24
CA VAL A 359 62.40 -23.66 -25.74
C VAL A 359 61.21 -23.11 -26.48
N TYR A 360 60.54 -22.12 -25.89
CA TYR A 360 59.31 -21.55 -26.46
C TYR A 360 59.57 -20.23 -27.18
N LEU A 361 60.77 -19.67 -27.05
CA LEU A 361 61.14 -18.42 -27.71
C LEU A 361 62.66 -18.28 -27.87
N ILE A 362 63.11 -17.85 -29.05
CA ILE A 362 64.44 -17.31 -29.28
C ILE A 362 64.27 -15.82 -29.56
N ALA A 363 64.89 -14.99 -28.73
CA ALA A 363 64.61 -13.55 -28.69
C ALA A 363 65.57 -12.75 -29.56
N HIS A 364 66.85 -13.09 -29.62
CA HIS A 364 67.83 -12.37 -30.43
C HIS A 364 69.05 -13.23 -30.71
N ILE A 365 69.63 -13.11 -31.91
CA ILE A 365 70.93 -13.66 -32.29
C ILE A 365 71.79 -12.46 -32.68
N GLY A 366 72.84 -12.17 -31.90
CA GLY A 366 73.58 -10.91 -31.93
C GLY A 366 75.05 -11.06 -31.56
N GLN A 367 75.70 -9.99 -31.10
CA GLN A 367 77.14 -9.95 -30.78
C GLN A 367 77.41 -9.68 -29.27
N LEU A 368 78.05 -10.62 -28.48
CA LEU A 368 78.58 -10.56 -27.06
C LEU A 368 78.27 -11.69 -25.99
N LEU A 369 79.29 -12.24 -25.29
CA LEU A 369 79.17 -13.30 -24.24
C LEU A 369 78.37 -12.95 -22.98
N LEU A 370 77.82 -14.02 -22.35
CA LEU A 370 77.29 -14.13 -20.99
C LEU A 370 77.65 -12.93 -20.13
N THR A 371 76.65 -12.09 -20.02
CA THR A 371 76.77 -10.87 -19.27
C THR A 371 77.11 -11.19 -17.82
N THR A 372 77.91 -10.31 -17.21
CA THR A 372 78.17 -10.23 -15.77
C THR A 372 76.91 -10.30 -14.90
N THR A 373 75.74 -10.20 -15.51
CA THR A 373 74.44 -10.11 -14.89
C THR A 373 73.56 -11.36 -15.09
N HIS A 374 74.04 -12.43 -15.71
CA HIS A 374 73.34 -13.71 -15.62
C HIS A 374 73.38 -14.27 -14.21
N TYR A 375 72.33 -15.00 -13.86
CA TYR A 375 72.28 -15.71 -12.61
C TYR A 375 72.79 -17.14 -12.77
N VAL A 376 73.71 -17.49 -11.89
CA VAL A 376 74.15 -18.85 -11.63
C VAL A 376 73.54 -19.27 -10.29
N PHE A 377 73.13 -20.52 -10.19
CA PHE A 377 72.55 -21.06 -8.98
C PHE A 377 73.65 -21.61 -8.07
N ASP A 378 73.64 -21.17 -6.81
CA ASP A 378 74.54 -21.68 -5.78
C ASP A 378 74.07 -23.03 -5.20
N GLU A 379 74.83 -23.59 -4.26
CA GLU A 379 74.51 -24.87 -3.63
C GLU A 379 73.13 -24.92 -2.95
N ASN A 380 72.55 -23.77 -2.61
CA ASN A 380 71.24 -23.64 -1.97
C ASN A 380 70.13 -23.28 -2.98
N LEU A 381 70.40 -23.37 -4.29
CA LEU A 381 69.53 -22.89 -5.37
C LEU A 381 69.21 -21.39 -5.27
N SER A 382 70.03 -20.63 -4.53
CA SER A 382 69.94 -19.18 -4.49
C SER A 382 70.66 -18.58 -5.69
N ILE A 383 70.22 -17.38 -6.04
CA ILE A 383 70.58 -16.72 -7.27
C ILE A 383 71.78 -15.80 -7.02
N ILE A 384 72.90 -16.04 -7.71
CA ILE A 384 74.10 -15.21 -7.66
C ILE A 384 74.44 -14.71 -9.07
N PHE A 385 74.72 -13.41 -9.20
CA PHE A 385 75.20 -12.87 -10.47
C PHE A 385 76.58 -13.45 -10.83
N ALA A 386 76.79 -13.80 -12.09
CA ALA A 386 78.06 -14.34 -12.58
C ALA A 386 79.29 -13.47 -12.20
N LYS A 387 79.14 -12.13 -12.19
CA LYS A 387 80.21 -11.20 -11.77
C LYS A 387 80.54 -11.22 -10.27
N ASN A 388 79.62 -11.74 -9.46
CA ASN A 388 79.77 -11.79 -8.01
C ASN A 388 80.33 -13.14 -7.54
N LEU A 389 80.60 -14.07 -8.46
CA LEU A 389 81.28 -15.32 -8.14
C LEU A 389 82.70 -15.01 -7.66
N ARG A 390 83.12 -15.68 -6.60
CA ARG A 390 84.44 -15.54 -6.00
C ARG A 390 85.18 -16.87 -6.08
N PRO A 391 86.33 -16.95 -6.79
CA PRO A 391 87.12 -18.16 -6.85
C PRO A 391 87.52 -18.65 -5.44
N GLY A 392 87.46 -19.95 -5.19
CA GLY A 392 87.77 -20.58 -3.90
C GLY A 392 86.69 -20.41 -2.81
N GLU A 393 85.76 -19.47 -2.95
CA GLU A 393 84.71 -19.19 -1.95
C GLU A 393 83.31 -19.62 -2.41
N THR A 394 82.98 -19.41 -3.69
CA THR A 394 81.61 -19.63 -4.18
C THR A 394 81.44 -21.04 -4.74
N ARG A 395 80.37 -21.72 -4.33
CA ARG A 395 79.94 -23.00 -4.91
C ARG A 395 78.78 -22.80 -5.86
N ILE A 396 78.87 -23.37 -7.06
CA ILE A 396 77.83 -23.33 -8.09
C ILE A 396 77.38 -24.74 -8.43
N LEU A 397 76.13 -24.89 -8.88
CA LEU A 397 75.59 -26.18 -9.28
C LEU A 397 75.98 -26.52 -10.71
N VAL A 398 76.70 -27.63 -10.87
CA VAL A 398 77.11 -28.19 -12.15
C VAL A 398 76.58 -29.61 -12.27
N SER A 399 76.13 -29.98 -13.47
CA SER A 399 75.70 -31.34 -13.78
C SER A 399 76.92 -32.26 -13.92
N ASP A 400 76.95 -33.35 -13.16
CA ASP A 400 77.90 -34.44 -13.34
C ASP A 400 77.50 -35.39 -14.49
N ASP A 401 78.37 -36.34 -14.82
CA ASP A 401 78.16 -37.36 -15.87
C ASP A 401 76.94 -38.28 -15.58
N GLY A 402 76.51 -38.34 -14.32
CA GLY A 402 75.34 -39.08 -13.86
C GLY A 402 74.03 -38.28 -13.94
N ASN A 403 74.04 -37.09 -14.55
CA ASN A 403 72.94 -36.11 -14.53
C ASN A 403 72.48 -35.81 -13.09
N ARG A 404 73.41 -35.53 -12.18
CA ARG A 404 73.13 -34.96 -10.85
C ARG A 404 73.71 -33.57 -10.75
N LEU A 405 72.98 -32.64 -10.14
CA LEU A 405 73.52 -31.33 -9.81
C LEU A 405 74.38 -31.46 -8.55
N VAL A 406 75.67 -31.23 -8.73
CA VAL A 406 76.66 -31.25 -7.66
C VAL A 406 77.20 -29.83 -7.45
N PRO A 407 77.29 -29.36 -6.20
CA PRO A 407 77.92 -28.08 -5.91
C PRO A 407 79.44 -28.21 -6.06
N VAL A 408 80.02 -27.39 -6.94
CA VAL A 408 81.47 -27.33 -7.17
C VAL A 408 81.98 -25.93 -6.87
N PHE A 409 83.19 -25.83 -6.30
CA PHE A 409 83.83 -24.54 -6.09
C PHE A 409 84.24 -23.94 -7.44
N VAL A 410 83.97 -22.65 -7.60
CA VAL A 410 84.55 -21.88 -8.70
C VAL A 410 86.04 -21.75 -8.43
N ASP A 411 86.89 -22.30 -9.28
CA ASP A 411 88.35 -22.32 -9.07
C ASP A 411 89.05 -21.07 -9.65
N ASN A 412 88.58 -20.59 -10.80
CA ASN A 412 89.09 -19.39 -11.45
C ASN A 412 87.98 -18.71 -12.27
N ILE A 413 88.06 -17.40 -12.44
CA ILE A 413 87.17 -16.61 -13.29
C ILE A 413 88.03 -15.82 -14.26
N THR A 414 87.81 -16.02 -15.54
CA THR A 414 88.48 -15.28 -16.61
C THR A 414 87.43 -14.53 -17.42
N ASN A 415 87.78 -13.31 -17.84
CA ASN A 415 86.92 -12.51 -18.71
C ASN A 415 87.41 -12.68 -20.16
N GLU A 416 86.55 -13.19 -21.03
CA GLU A 416 86.81 -13.30 -22.47
C GLU A 416 85.85 -12.37 -23.26
N TRP A 417 86.39 -11.61 -24.21
CA TRP A 417 85.61 -10.73 -25.08
C TRP A 417 85.45 -11.35 -26.47
N ARG A 418 84.20 -11.54 -26.92
CA ARG A 418 83.87 -12.05 -28.26
C ARG A 418 82.58 -11.44 -28.79
N ASP A 419 82.44 -11.44 -30.11
CA ASP A 419 81.42 -10.64 -30.81
C ASP A 419 80.18 -11.45 -31.24
N LYS A 420 79.77 -12.54 -30.56
CA LYS A 420 78.56 -13.34 -30.93
C LYS A 420 77.77 -13.88 -29.72
N TYR A 421 76.42 -13.88 -29.78
CA TYR A 421 75.51 -14.33 -28.70
C TYR A 421 74.12 -14.78 -29.17
N ILE A 422 73.42 -15.56 -28.34
CA ILE A 422 72.04 -16.05 -28.55
C ILE A 422 71.23 -15.95 -27.26
N SER A 423 70.15 -15.17 -27.27
CA SER A 423 69.19 -15.12 -26.16
C SER A 423 67.95 -15.95 -26.49
N PHE A 424 67.59 -16.88 -25.59
CA PHE A 424 66.39 -17.73 -25.71
C PHE A 424 65.76 -17.96 -24.33
N TYR A 425 64.52 -18.41 -24.34
CA TYR A 425 63.75 -18.66 -23.12
C TYR A 425 63.18 -20.08 -23.09
N THR A 426 63.44 -20.78 -21.99
CA THR A 426 62.83 -22.07 -21.65
C THR A 426 61.60 -21.86 -20.77
N ARG A 427 60.58 -22.71 -20.88
CA ARG A 427 59.33 -22.54 -20.08
C ARG A 427 59.58 -22.55 -18.58
N ALA A 428 60.66 -23.20 -18.14
CA ALA A 428 61.10 -23.22 -16.74
C ALA A 428 61.85 -21.95 -16.30
N GLY A 429 62.35 -21.14 -17.24
CA GLY A 429 63.16 -19.96 -16.95
C GLY A 429 64.62 -20.24 -16.58
N SER A 430 65.03 -21.52 -16.59
CA SER A 430 66.39 -21.98 -16.34
C SER A 430 66.87 -22.92 -17.44
N VAL A 431 68.19 -23.04 -17.57
CA VAL A 431 68.86 -23.96 -18.51
C VAL A 431 70.19 -24.43 -17.93
N ILE A 432 70.54 -25.69 -18.20
CA ILE A 432 71.89 -26.20 -17.96
C ILE A 432 72.74 -25.95 -19.21
N ALA A 433 73.63 -24.97 -19.13
CA ALA A 433 74.46 -24.49 -20.22
C ALA A 433 75.94 -24.78 -19.91
N ASN A 434 76.63 -25.49 -20.80
CA ASN A 434 78.00 -26.01 -20.54
C ASN A 434 78.11 -26.76 -19.21
N GLY A 435 77.05 -27.49 -18.83
CA GLY A 435 76.97 -28.20 -17.56
C GLY A 435 76.60 -27.35 -16.35
N VAL A 436 76.55 -26.01 -16.44
CA VAL A 436 76.21 -25.12 -15.33
C VAL A 436 74.73 -24.77 -15.34
N LEU A 437 74.05 -24.89 -14.19
CA LEU A 437 72.66 -24.43 -14.06
C LEU A 437 72.62 -22.89 -14.01
N SER A 438 71.89 -22.29 -14.94
CA SER A 438 71.82 -20.83 -15.11
C SER A 438 70.41 -20.35 -15.49
N SER A 439 70.14 -19.06 -15.25
CA SER A 439 68.88 -18.43 -15.65
C SER A 439 68.88 -18.07 -17.13
N CYS A 440 67.75 -18.22 -17.82
CA CYS A 440 67.58 -17.74 -19.20
C CYS A 440 67.41 -16.20 -19.30
N TYR A 441 67.72 -15.44 -18.25
CA TYR A 441 67.53 -14.00 -18.14
C TYR A 441 68.78 -13.30 -17.59
N ASP A 442 69.09 -12.12 -18.13
CA ASP A 442 70.35 -11.41 -17.84
C ASP A 442 70.20 -10.22 -16.91
N HIS A 443 69.00 -9.65 -16.73
CA HIS A 443 68.84 -8.50 -15.84
C HIS A 443 67.39 -8.28 -15.43
N CYS A 444 67.03 -8.67 -14.20
CA CYS A 444 65.76 -8.29 -13.60
C CYS A 444 65.78 -8.41 -12.06
N PRO A 445 64.80 -7.82 -11.33
CA PRO A 445 64.85 -7.63 -9.88
C PRO A 445 65.02 -8.95 -9.10
N PRO A 446 65.37 -8.89 -7.79
CA PRO A 446 66.01 -9.97 -7.03
C PRO A 446 65.19 -11.26 -6.81
N SER A 447 64.07 -11.48 -7.51
CA SER A 447 63.27 -12.70 -7.43
C SER A 447 62.87 -13.24 -8.81
N GLN A 448 63.19 -14.52 -9.04
CA GLN A 448 62.82 -15.27 -10.25
C GLN A 448 61.30 -15.41 -10.41
N MET A 449 60.55 -15.45 -9.29
CA MET A 449 59.08 -15.46 -9.30
C MET A 449 58.47 -14.25 -10.02
N LEU A 450 59.10 -13.07 -9.94
CA LEU A 450 58.59 -11.87 -10.58
C LEU A 450 58.74 -11.97 -12.11
N MET A 451 59.82 -12.62 -12.57
CA MET A 451 60.03 -12.92 -13.98
C MET A 451 59.06 -13.97 -14.49
N ASP A 452 58.81 -15.02 -13.70
CA ASP A 452 57.79 -16.03 -14.06
C ASP A 452 56.40 -15.40 -14.21
N LEU A 453 56.05 -14.40 -13.39
CA LEU A 453 54.79 -13.67 -13.49
C LEU A 453 54.72 -12.79 -14.75
N VAL A 454 55.80 -12.05 -15.07
CA VAL A 454 55.86 -11.16 -16.24
C VAL A 454 55.82 -11.95 -17.56
N PHE A 455 56.47 -13.11 -17.60
CA PHE A 455 56.50 -13.98 -18.78
C PHE A 455 55.34 -15.00 -18.81
N LEU A 456 54.52 -15.09 -17.75
CA LEU A 456 53.35 -15.97 -17.68
C LEU A 456 52.42 -15.83 -18.91
N PRO A 457 52.10 -14.63 -19.40
CA PRO A 457 51.21 -14.48 -20.56
C PRO A 457 51.83 -15.06 -21.85
N VAL A 458 53.13 -14.87 -22.07
CA VAL A 458 53.84 -15.47 -23.24
C VAL A 458 53.92 -16.97 -23.10
N ARG A 459 54.25 -17.47 -21.90
CA ARG A 459 54.32 -18.90 -21.63
C ARG A 459 52.98 -19.56 -21.91
N TRP A 460 51.88 -18.92 -21.52
CA TRP A 460 50.53 -19.38 -21.81
C TRP A 460 50.19 -19.28 -23.31
N TRP A 461 50.46 -18.14 -23.95
CA TRP A 461 50.18 -17.93 -25.38
C TRP A 461 50.94 -18.92 -26.27
N THR A 462 52.25 -19.06 -26.04
CA THR A 462 53.11 -19.99 -26.78
C THR A 462 52.85 -21.46 -26.43
N ARG A 463 52.04 -21.76 -25.40
CA ARG A 463 51.52 -23.11 -25.14
C ARG A 463 50.42 -23.49 -26.12
N ILE A 464 49.65 -22.52 -26.59
CA ILE A 464 48.50 -22.73 -27.48
C ILE A 464 48.93 -22.55 -28.94
N ILE A 465 49.86 -21.63 -29.23
CA ILE A 465 50.37 -21.34 -30.57
C ILE A 465 51.91 -21.28 -30.52
N PRO A 466 52.64 -22.30 -31.01
CA PRO A 466 54.11 -22.28 -31.01
C PRO A 466 54.67 -21.06 -31.74
N SER A 467 55.69 -20.40 -31.16
CA SER A 467 56.34 -19.26 -31.82
C SER A 467 57.23 -19.74 -32.96
N THR A 468 57.10 -19.13 -34.14
CA THR A 468 57.98 -19.38 -35.30
C THR A 468 59.04 -18.29 -35.46
N HIS A 469 59.24 -17.43 -34.45
CA HIS A 469 60.11 -16.25 -34.54
C HIS A 469 61.59 -16.63 -34.39
N ARG A 470 62.39 -16.38 -35.43
CA ARG A 470 63.84 -16.65 -35.47
C ARG A 470 64.65 -15.49 -36.04
N GLU A 471 64.07 -14.29 -36.03
CA GLU A 471 64.68 -13.13 -36.68
C GLU A 471 65.75 -12.48 -35.80
N GLU A 472 66.64 -11.68 -36.41
CA GLU A 472 67.64 -10.85 -35.71
C GLU A 472 67.01 -9.80 -34.77
N ARG A 473 65.69 -9.56 -34.86
CA ARG A 473 64.98 -8.58 -34.04
C ARG A 473 64.31 -9.24 -32.84
N LEU A 474 64.35 -8.56 -31.69
CA LEU A 474 63.65 -8.96 -30.46
C LEU A 474 62.21 -9.41 -30.76
N HIS A 475 61.76 -10.51 -30.15
CA HIS A 475 60.40 -11.00 -30.36
C HIS A 475 59.36 -9.88 -30.12
N PRO A 476 58.31 -9.75 -30.95
CA PRO A 476 57.36 -8.63 -30.86
C PRO A 476 56.76 -8.42 -29.48
N TYR A 477 56.53 -9.51 -28.71
CA TYR A 477 56.07 -9.40 -27.33
C TYR A 477 57.15 -8.85 -26.37
N VAL A 478 58.41 -9.24 -26.55
CA VAL A 478 59.53 -8.72 -25.74
C VAL A 478 59.77 -7.25 -26.07
N GLN A 479 59.69 -6.89 -27.37
CA GLN A 479 59.68 -5.49 -27.80
C GLN A 479 58.48 -4.74 -27.24
N PHE A 480 57.29 -5.33 -27.19
CA PHE A 480 56.12 -4.71 -26.58
C PHE A 480 56.34 -4.48 -25.08
N LEU A 481 56.88 -5.46 -24.34
CA LEU A 481 57.19 -5.27 -22.92
C LEU A 481 58.27 -4.22 -22.70
N GLU A 482 59.31 -4.22 -23.50
CA GLU A 482 60.36 -3.20 -23.45
C GLU A 482 59.79 -1.83 -23.81
N THR A 483 58.95 -1.74 -24.84
CA THR A 483 58.27 -0.51 -25.25
C THR A 483 57.25 -0.07 -24.21
N ALA A 484 56.53 -0.99 -23.57
CA ALA A 484 55.55 -0.72 -22.54
C ALA A 484 56.23 -0.32 -21.23
N TYR A 485 57.36 -0.94 -20.88
CA TYR A 485 58.20 -0.57 -19.75
C TYR A 485 58.90 0.76 -20.00
N LEU A 486 59.45 1.00 -21.19
CA LEU A 486 60.03 2.28 -21.60
C LEU A 486 58.94 3.35 -21.71
N SER A 487 57.73 3.01 -22.14
CA SER A 487 56.59 3.93 -22.16
C SER A 487 56.03 4.16 -20.77
N PHE A 488 56.09 3.20 -19.87
CA PHE A 488 55.70 3.33 -18.47
C PHE A 488 56.76 4.14 -17.70
N ILE A 489 58.04 3.92 -17.94
CA ILE A 489 59.15 4.74 -17.43
C ILE A 489 59.12 6.13 -18.06
N ASN A 490 58.85 6.26 -19.35
CA ASN A 490 58.70 7.55 -20.00
C ASN A 490 57.41 8.24 -19.55
N ALA A 491 56.33 7.53 -19.24
CA ALA A 491 55.11 8.08 -18.67
C ALA A 491 55.32 8.45 -17.20
N MET A 492 56.14 7.73 -16.44
CA MET A 492 56.54 8.09 -15.08
C MET A 492 57.53 9.26 -15.08
N LYS A 493 58.42 9.36 -16.07
CA LYS A 493 59.30 10.52 -16.32
C LYS A 493 58.53 11.73 -16.88
N LYS A 494 57.47 11.51 -17.67
CA LYS A 494 56.58 12.54 -18.23
C LYS A 494 55.55 13.00 -17.20
N SER A 495 55.09 12.11 -16.32
CA SER A 495 54.32 12.42 -15.11
C SER A 495 55.17 13.25 -14.16
N LYS A 496 56.44 12.91 -13.93
CA LYS A 496 57.39 13.77 -13.21
C LYS A 496 57.68 15.13 -13.88
N ARG A 497 57.49 15.25 -15.20
CA ARG A 497 57.58 16.54 -15.93
C ARG A 497 56.26 17.34 -15.91
N LEU A 498 55.11 16.66 -15.78
CA LEU A 498 53.78 17.27 -15.70
C LEU A 498 53.39 17.68 -14.28
N THR A 499 54.09 17.17 -13.27
CA THR A 499 53.90 17.52 -11.85
C THR A 499 54.91 18.56 -11.35
N ASN A 500 55.81 19.03 -12.22
CA ASN A 500 56.79 20.09 -11.94
C ASN A 500 56.55 21.36 -12.82
N ASN A 501 55.36 21.52 -13.40
CA ASN A 501 54.93 22.72 -14.14
C ASN A 501 53.64 23.30 -13.57
#